data_AF-A0A7V4GWU4-F1
#
_entry.id   AF-A0A7V4GWU4-F1
#
_cell.length_a   1.000
_cell.length_b   1.000
_cell.length_c   1.000
_cell.angle_alpha   90.00
_cell.angle_beta   90.00
_cell.angle_gamma   90.00
#
_symmetry.space_group_name_H-M   'P 1'
#
loop_
_entity.id
_entity.type
_entity.pdbx_description
1 polymer ?
#
loop_
_entity_poly.entity_id
_entity_poly.type
_entity_poly.pdbx_seq_one_letter_code
_entity_poly.pdbx_strand_id
1 'polypeptide(L)' 'FVTVEPCVMCAGALFWAQIGRIVYGAADPKRGYSLLKGEILHPGTLVKPGVLENECAQLMRDFFRKKRTE' A
#
# COMPACT_ATOMS: atom_id res chain seq x y z
N PHE A 1 3.20 2.08 8.92
CA PHE A 1 4.18 1.74 7.87
C PHE A 1 3.77 0.42 7.27
N VAL A 2 3.80 0.29 5.95
CA VAL A 2 3.49 -0.97 5.23
C VAL A 2 4.36 -1.07 3.98
N THR A 3 4.83 -2.26 3.60
CA THR A 3 5.77 -2.40 2.47
C THR A 3 5.10 -2.18 1.10
N VAL A 4 3.81 -2.51 0.99
CA VAL A 4 2.99 -2.35 -0.23
C VAL A 4 1.85 -1.38 0.06
N GLU A 5 1.44 -0.62 -0.95
CA GLU A 5 0.28 0.27 -0.89
C GLU A 5 -0.95 -0.44 -0.30
N PRO A 6 -1.63 0.16 0.70
CA PRO A 6 -2.87 -0.39 1.23
C PRO A 6 -3.91 -0.61 0.12
N CYS A 7 -4.61 -1.74 0.15
CA CYS A 7 -5.77 -1.91 -0.71
C CYS A 7 -6.97 -1.09 -0.19
N VAL A 8 -8.06 -1.03 -0.98
CA VAL A 8 -9.31 -0.33 -0.62
C VAL A 8 -9.84 -0.75 0.76
N MET A 9 -9.81 -2.05 1.08
CA MET A 9 -10.23 -2.58 2.38
C MET A 9 -9.39 -1.99 3.53
N CYS A 10 -8.06 -2.05 3.40
CA CYS A 10 -7.15 -1.51 4.40
C CYS A 10 -7.27 0.01 4.52
N ALA A 11 -7.41 0.73 3.40
CA ALA A 11 -7.58 2.18 3.40
C ALA A 11 -8.86 2.62 4.15
N GLY A 12 -9.98 1.91 3.94
CA GLY A 12 -11.21 2.15 4.71
C GLY A 12 -11.06 1.85 6.21
N ALA A 13 -10.33 0.78 6.56
CA ALA A 13 -10.02 0.51 7.97
C ALA A 13 -9.15 1.61 8.60
N LEU A 14 -8.17 2.12 7.86
CA LEU A 14 -7.29 3.23 8.30
C LEU A 14 -8.07 4.55 8.47
N PHE A 15 -9.10 4.78 7.64
CA PHE A 15 -10.03 5.91 7.78
C PHE A 15 -10.73 5.86 9.14
N TRP A 16 -11.37 4.73 9.46
CA TRP A 16 -12.14 4.58 10.71
C TRP A 16 -11.24 4.61 11.95
N ALA A 17 -10.02 4.10 11.82
CA ALA A 17 -9.00 4.21 12.86
C ALA A 17 -8.37 5.61 12.96
N GLN A 18 -8.77 6.57 12.11
CA GLN A 18 -8.28 7.95 12.07
C GLN A 18 -6.74 8.04 12.04
N ILE A 19 -6.10 7.17 11.27
CA ILE A 19 -4.65 7.14 11.19
C ILE A 19 -4.13 8.42 10.51
N GLY A 20 -3.38 9.23 11.26
CA GLY A 20 -2.86 10.52 10.76
C GLY A 20 -1.71 10.41 9.76
N ARG A 21 -1.05 9.24 9.63
CA ARG A 21 0.07 9.06 8.70
C ARG A 21 0.14 7.66 8.13
N ILE A 22 0.19 7.57 6.80
CA ILE A 22 0.44 6.33 6.06
C ILE A 22 1.78 6.48 5.35
N VAL A 23 2.68 5.52 5.58
CA VAL A 23 3.96 5.44 4.86
C VAL A 23 4.01 4.07 4.22
N TYR A 24 4.21 4.04 2.90
CA TYR A 24 4.36 2.79 2.17
C TYR A 24 5.51 2.81 1.16
N GLY A 25 6.00 1.61 0.84
CA GLY A 25 7.10 1.42 -0.09
C GLY A 25 6.63 1.31 -1.53
N ALA A 26 6.27 0.11 -1.96
CA ALA A 26 5.85 -0.19 -3.32
C ALA A 26 4.38 0.16 -3.56
N ALA A 27 4.08 0.82 -4.68
CA ALA A 27 2.71 0.98 -5.15
C ALA A 27 2.09 -0.37 -5.57
N ASP A 28 0.76 -0.51 -5.46
CA ASP A 28 0.04 -1.68 -5.96
C ASP A 28 -0.80 -1.28 -7.19
N PRO A 29 -0.29 -1.53 -8.42
CA PRO A 29 -0.99 -1.13 -9.65
C PRO A 29 -2.25 -1.97 -9.93
N LYS A 30 -2.52 -3.03 -9.16
CA LYS A 30 -3.69 -3.91 -9.36
C LYS A 30 -4.77 -3.69 -8.32
N ARG A 31 -4.40 -3.37 -7.07
CA ARG A 31 -5.33 -3.35 -5.92
C ARG A 31 -5.12 -2.18 -4.97
N GLY A 32 -4.18 -1.28 -5.26
CA GLY A 32 -3.91 -0.11 -4.45
C GLY A 32 -5.14 0.79 -4.30
N TYR A 33 -5.30 1.41 -3.12
CA TYR A 33 -6.43 2.30 -2.86
C TYR A 33 -6.42 3.52 -3.80
N SER A 34 -5.26 3.93 -4.31
CA SER A 34 -5.11 5.05 -5.25
C SER A 34 -5.82 4.81 -6.60
N LEU A 35 -6.18 3.57 -6.91
CA LEU A 35 -6.96 3.23 -8.11
C LEU A 35 -8.43 3.65 -8.00
N LEU A 36 -8.93 3.90 -6.78
CA LEU A 36 -10.31 4.36 -6.56
C LEU A 36 -10.41 5.86 -6.89
N LYS A 37 -11.43 6.25 -7.66
CA LYS A 37 -11.75 7.66 -7.88
C LYS A 37 -12.46 8.22 -6.64
N GLY A 38 -11.72 8.92 -5.77
CA GLY A 38 -12.27 9.61 -4.61
C GLY A 38 -11.38 9.52 -3.37
N GLU A 39 -11.74 10.25 -2.32
CA GLU A 39 -11.04 10.20 -1.03
C GLU A 39 -11.60 9.06 -0.17
N ILE A 40 -10.78 8.02 0.06
CA ILE A 40 -11.10 6.92 0.98
C ILE A 40 -10.34 7.04 2.30
N LEU A 41 -9.35 7.93 2.38
CA LEU A 41 -8.57 8.18 3.58
C LEU A 41 -9.18 9.32 4.37
N HIS A 42 -8.89 9.35 5.68
CA HIS A 42 -9.36 10.44 6.52
C HIS A 42 -8.72 11.75 6.04
N PRO A 43 -9.42 12.89 5.98
CA PRO A 43 -8.89 14.13 5.41
C PRO A 43 -7.58 14.62 6.05
N GLY A 44 -7.37 14.31 7.33
CA GLY A 44 -6.14 14.62 8.06
C GLY A 44 -4.98 13.62 7.84
N THR A 45 -5.17 12.57 7.05
CA THR A 45 -4.16 11.53 6.84
C THR A 45 -3.10 11.99 5.84
N LEU A 46 -1.85 12.07 6.30
CA LEU A 46 -0.70 12.35 5.44
C LEU A 46 -0.15 11.05 4.83
N VAL A 47 0.00 11.02 3.51
CA VAL A 47 0.52 9.85 2.79
C VAL A 47 1.93 10.12 2.29
N LYS A 48 2.87 9.22 2.62
CA LYS A 48 4.23 9.20 2.08
C LYS A 48 4.49 7.90 1.32
N PRO A 49 4.38 7.91 -0.03
CA PRO A 49 4.73 6.76 -0.86
C PRO A 49 6.25 6.68 -1.13
N GLY A 50 6.69 5.53 -1.67
CA GLY A 50 8.02 5.37 -2.27
C GLY A 50 9.18 5.13 -1.27
N VAL A 51 8.89 4.82 -0.01
CA VAL A 51 9.95 4.58 0.99
C VAL A 51 10.51 3.16 0.80
N LEU A 52 11.77 3.05 0.36
CA LEU A 52 12.39 1.77 0.00
C LEU A 52 11.58 1.02 -1.07
N GLU A 53 11.08 1.75 -2.08
CA GLU A 53 10.19 1.24 -3.11
C GLU A 53 10.75 0.00 -3.82
N ASN A 54 12.02 0.08 -4.23
CA ASN A 54 12.68 -0.99 -4.99
C ASN A 54 12.80 -2.27 -4.17
N GLU A 55 13.22 -2.15 -2.91
CA GLU A 55 13.37 -3.25 -1.97
C GLU A 55 12.02 -3.89 -1.65
N CYS A 56 11.00 -3.06 -1.36
CA CYS A 56 9.64 -3.54 -1.11
C CYS A 56 9.05 -4.28 -2.32
N ALA A 57 9.26 -3.75 -3.53
CA ALA A 57 8.82 -4.39 -4.76
C ALA A 57 9.61 -5.67 -5.07
N GLN A 58 10.88 -5.73 -4.70
CA GLN A 58 11.74 -6.90 -4.89
C GLN A 58 11.26 -8.07 -4.02
N LEU A 59 10.92 -7.83 -2.74
CA LEU A 59 10.36 -8.84 -1.84
C LEU A 59 9.13 -9.53 -2.44
N MET A 60 8.20 -8.74 -3.02
CA MET A 60 6.99 -9.29 -3.63
C MET A 60 7.29 -10.12 -4.89
N ARG A 61 8.23 -9.64 -5.72
CA ARG A 61 8.67 -10.35 -6.93
C ARG A 61 9.33 -11.68 -6.59
N ASP A 62 10.19 -11.70 -5.58
CA ASP A 62 10.91 -12.91 -5.16
C ASP A 62 9.96 -13.95 -4.56
N PHE A 63 9.01 -13.52 -3.73
CA PHE A 63 7.95 -14.39 -3.20
C PHE A 63 7.19 -15.12 -4.31
N PHE A 64 6.68 -14.37 -5.30
CA PHE A 64 5.93 -14.98 -6.40
C PHE A 64 6.79 -15.76 -7.38
N ARG A 65 8.07 -15.39 -7.55
CA ARG A 65 9.03 -16.19 -8.33
C ARG A 65 9.20 -17.56 -7.70
N LYS A 66 9.51 -17.60 -6.40
CA LYS A 66 9.67 -18.85 -5.64
C LYS A 66 8.41 -19.71 -5.68
N LYS A 67 7.24 -19.12 -5.43
CA LYS A 67 5.94 -19.83 -5.43
C LYS A 67 5.55 -20.43 -6.78
N ARG A 68 6.09 -19.92 -7.91
CA ARG A 68 5.82 -20.47 -9.26
C ARG A 68 6.73 -21.62 -9.64
N THR A 69 7.83 -21.80 -8.92
CA THR A 69 8.83 -22.86 -9.16
C THR A 69 8.74 -24.01 -8.16
N GLU A 70 7.92 -23.86 -7.11
CA GLU A 70 7.47 -24.94 -6.21
C GLU A 70 6.28 -25.68 -6.82
#